data_AF-A0A2V6RB87-F1
#
_entry.id   AF-A0A2V6RB87-F1
#
_cell.length_a   1.000
_cell.length_b   1.000
_cell.length_c   1.000
_cell.angle_alpha   90.00
_cell.angle_beta   90.00
_cell.angle_gamma   90.00
#
_symmetry.space_group_name_H-M   'P 1'
#
loop_
_entity.id
_entity.type
_entity.pdbx_description
1 polymer ?
#
loop_
_entity_poly.entity_id
_entity_poly.type
_entity_poly.pdbx_seq_one_letter_code
_entity_poly.pdbx_strand_id
1 'polypeptide(L)'
;MLLFVRLRSLLFELCPDHPVAFCETCRRAYTPEQLGTEIGNGCYLCRQCGADLRESLVAHTRTCRNLAPQKPLARIPSVSDSTIPPGASERFAARRRIRLGLDTRDRR
;
A
#
# COMPACT_ATOMS: atom_id res chain seq x y z
N MET A 1 -2.64 -13.79 -0.86
CA MET A 1 -2.92 -12.99 -2.09
C MET A 1 -2.51 -11.51 -2.01
N LEU A 2 -2.27 -10.90 -0.84
CA LEU A 2 -1.94 -9.46 -0.71
C LEU A 2 -0.60 -9.02 -1.35
N LEU A 3 0.37 -9.93 -1.49
CA LEU A 3 1.69 -9.61 -2.04
C LEU A 3 1.63 -9.13 -3.50
N PHE A 4 0.76 -9.73 -4.30
CA PHE A 4 0.65 -9.45 -5.73
C PHE A 4 -0.08 -8.13 -6.03
N VAL A 5 -1.05 -7.75 -5.17
CA VAL A 5 -1.72 -6.44 -5.25
C VAL A 5 -0.70 -5.32 -5.03
N ARG A 6 0.16 -5.44 -4.01
CA ARG A 6 1.19 -4.45 -3.72
C ARG A 6 2.29 -4.42 -4.78
N LEU A 7 2.69 -5.60 -5.29
CA LEU A 7 3.64 -5.70 -6.38
C LEU A 7 3.16 -4.94 -7.61
N ARG A 8 1.87 -5.05 -7.95
CA ARG A 8 1.31 -4.36 -9.11
C ARG A 8 1.48 -2.84 -9.02
N SER A 9 1.15 -2.23 -7.88
CA SER A 9 1.35 -0.79 -7.68
C SER A 9 2.82 -0.39 -7.86
N LEU A 10 3.75 -1.18 -7.33
CA LEU A 10 5.19 -0.92 -7.46
C LEU A 10 5.68 -1.05 -8.90
N LEU A 11 5.18 -2.01 -9.68
CA LEU A 11 5.54 -2.15 -11.09
C LEU A 11 5.12 -0.94 -11.91
N PHE A 12 3.92 -0.41 -11.66
CA PHE A 12 3.44 0.80 -12.32
C PHE A 12 4.23 2.05 -11.94
N GLU A 13 4.61 2.18 -10.66
CA GLU A 13 5.32 3.35 -10.17
C GLU A 13 6.81 3.34 -10.56
N LEU A 14 7.46 2.18 -10.47
CA LEU A 14 8.91 2.06 -10.57
C LEU A 14 9.40 1.50 -11.91
N CYS A 15 8.55 0.80 -12.66
CA CYS A 15 8.91 0.14 -13.91
C CYS A 15 8.00 0.46 -15.12
N PRO A 16 7.55 1.71 -15.34
CA PRO A 16 6.62 2.01 -16.45
C PRO A 16 7.25 1.80 -17.83
N ASP A 17 8.54 2.12 -17.99
CA ASP A 17 9.15 2.23 -19.32
C ASP A 17 9.84 0.96 -19.83
N HIS A 18 9.64 -0.20 -19.19
CA HIS A 18 10.28 -1.44 -19.65
C HIS A 18 9.46 -2.70 -19.37
N PRO A 19 9.73 -3.81 -20.09
CA PRO A 19 9.01 -5.05 -19.88
C PRO A 19 9.29 -5.64 -18.49
N VAL A 20 8.21 -6.04 -17.82
CA VAL A 20 8.25 -6.62 -16.47
C VAL A 20 7.96 -8.11 -16.44
N ALA A 21 7.37 -8.65 -17.51
CA ALA A 21 7.14 -10.07 -17.67
C ALA A 21 7.43 -10.52 -19.10
N PHE A 22 7.79 -11.79 -19.26
CA PHE A 22 8.01 -12.45 -20.53
C PHE A 22 7.30 -13.80 -20.55
N CYS A 23 6.55 -14.04 -21.62
CA CYS A 23 5.92 -15.33 -21.90
C CYS A 23 6.86 -16.15 -22.78
N GLU A 24 7.39 -17.25 -22.26
CA GLU A 24 8.26 -18.16 -23.01
C GLU A 24 7.53 -18.83 -24.19
N THR A 25 6.25 -19.18 -24.02
CA THR A 25 5.44 -19.85 -25.05
C THR A 25 5.16 -18.94 -26.24
N CYS A 26 4.72 -17.70 -25.99
CA CYS A 26 4.42 -16.74 -27.04
C CYS A 26 5.62 -15.89 -27.47
N ARG A 27 6.75 -15.99 -26.75
CA ARG A 27 7.95 -15.16 -26.89
C ARG A 27 7.62 -13.66 -26.90
N ARG A 28 6.73 -13.25 -26.00
CA ARG A 28 6.27 -11.85 -25.89
C ARG A 28 6.58 -11.27 -24.53
N ALA A 29 7.08 -10.05 -24.54
CA ALA A 29 7.29 -9.25 -23.34
C ALA A 29 6.08 -8.37 -23.08
N TYR A 30 5.81 -8.09 -21.80
CA TYR A 30 4.68 -7.28 -21.35
C TYR A 30 5.12 -6.17 -20.40
N THR A 31 4.61 -4.96 -20.62
CA THR A 31 4.77 -3.82 -19.68
C THR A 31 3.72 -3.88 -18.55
N PRO A 32 3.90 -3.11 -17.46
CA PRO A 32 2.89 -3.03 -16.41
C PRO A 32 1.53 -2.58 -16.92
N GLU A 33 1.44 -1.59 -17.82
CA GLU A 33 0.16 -1.15 -18.39
C GLU A 33 -0.54 -2.29 -19.14
N GLN A 34 0.23 -3.04 -19.93
CA GLN A 34 -0.28 -4.15 -20.72
C GLN A 34 -0.77 -5.31 -19.87
N LEU A 35 -0.17 -5.58 -18.71
CA LEU A 35 -0.72 -6.56 -17.75
C LEU A 35 -1.86 -5.95 -16.92
N GLY A 36 -1.83 -4.63 -16.77
CA GLY A 36 -2.72 -3.85 -15.96
C GLY A 36 -4.15 -3.70 -16.47
N THR A 37 -4.41 -3.86 -17.76
CA THR A 37 -5.77 -3.59 -18.25
C THR A 37 -6.82 -4.61 -17.79
N GLU A 38 -6.41 -5.73 -17.17
CA GLU A 38 -7.32 -6.71 -16.56
C GLU A 38 -7.28 -6.63 -15.03
N ILE A 39 -8.44 -6.81 -14.40
CA ILE A 39 -8.65 -6.82 -12.95
C ILE A 39 -8.94 -8.26 -12.51
N GLY A 40 -8.23 -8.76 -11.49
CA GLY A 40 -8.43 -10.11 -10.94
C GLY A 40 -7.36 -11.11 -11.38
N ASN A 41 -7.69 -12.41 -11.45
CA ASN A 41 -6.70 -13.46 -11.68
C ASN A 41 -6.07 -13.46 -13.09
N GLY A 42 -6.68 -12.79 -14.07
CA GLY A 42 -6.16 -12.67 -15.44
C GLY A 42 -4.94 -11.76 -15.58
N CYS A 43 -4.67 -10.87 -14.61
CA CYS A 43 -3.58 -9.90 -14.72
C CYS A 43 -2.16 -10.50 -14.67
N TYR A 44 -2.04 -11.79 -14.37
CA TYR A 44 -0.77 -12.52 -14.40
C TYR A 44 -0.75 -13.61 -15.46
N LEU A 45 -1.70 -13.63 -16.39
CA LEU A 45 -1.74 -14.60 -17.48
C LEU A 45 -1.31 -13.95 -18.79
N CYS A 46 -0.67 -14.73 -19.65
CA CYS A 46 -0.43 -14.34 -21.03
C CYS A 46 -1.77 -14.20 -21.76
N ARG A 47 -1.99 -13.03 -22.38
CA ARG A 47 -3.22 -12.73 -23.13
C ARG A 47 -3.45 -13.58 -24.37
N GLN A 48 -2.41 -14.26 -24.86
CA GLN A 48 -2.50 -15.08 -26.07
C GLN A 48 -2.69 -16.56 -25.76
N CYS A 49 -1.92 -17.11 -24.82
CA CYS A 49 -1.93 -18.55 -24.53
C CYS A 49 -2.44 -18.91 -23.13
N GLY A 50 -2.71 -17.93 -22.27
CA GLY A 50 -3.16 -18.16 -20.89
C GLY A 50 -2.07 -18.67 -19.94
N ALA A 51 -0.81 -18.76 -20.37
CA ALA A 51 0.29 -19.19 -19.51
C ALA A 51 0.51 -18.24 -18.32
N ASP A 52 0.85 -18.79 -17.16
CA ASP A 52 1.13 -17.99 -15.95
C ASP A 52 2.47 -17.25 -16.07
N LEU A 53 2.45 -15.93 -15.83
CA LEU A 53 3.59 -15.02 -15.90
C LEU A 53 4.14 -14.65 -14.51
N ARG A 54 3.57 -15.18 -13.42
CA ARG A 54 4.00 -14.88 -12.04
C ARG A 54 5.48 -15.15 -11.82
N GLU A 55 6.00 -16.26 -12.33
CA GLU A 55 7.43 -16.59 -12.18
C GLU A 55 8.32 -15.56 -12.85
N SER A 56 7.95 -15.12 -14.05
CA SER A 56 8.66 -14.06 -14.77
C SER A 56 8.63 -12.74 -14.01
N LEU A 57 7.47 -12.36 -13.44
CA LEU A 57 7.34 -11.17 -12.61
C LEU A 57 8.19 -11.26 -11.32
N VAL A 58 8.22 -12.42 -10.67
CA VAL A 58 9.07 -12.64 -9.49
C VAL A 58 10.54 -12.53 -9.89
N ALA A 59 10.96 -13.11 -11.02
CA ALA A 59 12.31 -12.97 -11.53
C ALA A 59 12.65 -11.48 -11.78
N HIS A 60 11.73 -10.72 -12.38
CA HIS A 60 11.89 -9.28 -12.59
C HIS A 60 12.13 -8.51 -11.27
N THR A 61 11.36 -8.79 -10.21
CA THR A 61 11.56 -8.11 -8.91
C THR A 61 12.95 -8.33 -8.30
N ARG A 62 13.62 -9.43 -8.66
CA ARG A 62 14.95 -9.77 -8.15
C ARG A 62 16.08 -9.16 -8.99
N THR A 63 15.84 -8.90 -10.27
CA THR A 63 16.87 -8.45 -11.22
C THR A 63 16.74 -6.97 -11.59
N CYS A 64 15.55 -6.39 -11.45
CA CYS A 64 15.30 -5.00 -11.80
C CYS A 64 15.92 -4.04 -10.79
N ARG A 65 16.73 -3.10 -11.28
CA ARG A 65 17.40 -2.09 -10.48
C ARG A 65 16.44 -1.12 -9.79
N ASN A 66 15.28 -0.86 -10.39
CA ASN A 66 14.28 0.05 -9.83
C ASN A 66 13.54 -0.59 -8.63
N LEU A 67 13.50 -1.92 -8.57
CA LEU A 67 12.89 -2.72 -7.50
C LEU A 67 13.90 -3.31 -6.51
N ALA A 68 15.20 -3.28 -6.84
CA ALA A 68 16.27 -3.58 -5.91
C ALA A 68 16.07 -2.76 -4.63
N PRO A 69 16.47 -3.27 -3.44
CA PRO A 69 16.11 -2.69 -2.16
C PRO A 69 16.41 -1.19 -2.15
N GLN A 70 15.35 -0.39 -2.33
CA GLN A 70 15.44 1.04 -2.16
C GLN A 70 15.82 1.23 -0.70
N LYS A 71 16.95 1.90 -0.46
CA LYS A 71 17.41 2.26 0.89
C LYS A 71 16.17 2.70 1.68
N PRO A 72 15.85 2.06 2.82
CA PRO A 72 14.57 2.29 3.48
C PRO A 72 14.38 3.79 3.63
N LEU A 73 13.26 4.32 3.13
CA LEU A 73 12.88 5.71 3.36
C LEU A 73 13.10 5.97 4.85
N ALA A 74 13.97 6.94 5.15
CA ALA A 74 14.41 7.20 6.51
C ALA A 74 13.19 7.18 7.42
N ARG A 75 13.20 6.30 8.43
CA ARG A 75 12.11 6.17 9.39
C ARG A 75 11.83 7.57 9.93
N ILE A 76 10.67 8.13 9.59
CA ILE A 76 10.20 9.34 10.25
C ILE A 76 10.08 8.96 11.73
N PRO A 77 10.84 9.59 12.64
CA PRO A 77 10.71 9.29 14.05
C PRO A 77 9.27 9.55 14.45
N SER A 78 8.61 8.55 15.03
CA SER A 78 7.34 8.75 15.70
C SER A 78 7.56 9.85 16.72
N VAL A 79 6.87 10.99 16.55
CA VAL A 79 6.80 12.03 17.57
C VAL A 79 6.01 11.43 18.73
N SER A 80 6.70 10.67 19.57
CA SER A 80 6.20 10.13 20.83
C SER A 80 6.26 11.19 21.92
N ASP A 81 5.79 12.40 21.61
CA ASP A 81 5.61 13.44 22.61
C ASP A 81 4.26 14.11 22.39
N SER A 82 3.20 13.33 22.59
CA SER A 82 1.92 13.88 23.02
C SER A 82 2.02 14.24 24.49
N THR A 83 2.79 15.26 24.81
CA THR A 83 2.52 16.08 25.99
C THR A 83 1.22 16.81 25.69
N ILE A 84 0.09 16.15 25.95
CA ILE A 84 -1.21 16.81 26.01
C ILE A 84 -1.10 17.78 27.19
N PRO A 85 -1.15 19.11 26.98
CA PRO A 85 -1.12 20.04 28.10
C PRO A 85 -2.32 19.73 29.01
N PRO A 86 -2.13 19.57 30.33
CA PRO A 86 -3.16 19.07 31.24
C PRO A 86 -4.46 19.89 31.18
N GLY A 87 -4.37 21.19 30.86
CA GLY A 87 -5.53 22.07 30.74
C GLY A 87 -6.47 21.79 29.55
N ALA A 88 -6.02 21.07 28.52
CA ALA A 88 -6.90 20.67 27.42
C ALA A 88 -7.84 19.53 27.85
N SER A 89 -7.32 18.54 28.58
CA SER A 89 -8.06 17.37 29.06
C SER A 89 -9.22 17.76 29.99
N GLU A 90 -8.97 18.71 30.90
CA GLU A 90 -9.97 19.21 31.85
C GLU A 90 -11.14 19.92 31.15
N ARG A 91 -10.86 20.77 30.15
CA ARG A 91 -11.90 21.47 29.38
C ARG A 91 -12.80 20.50 28.61
N PHE A 92 -12.23 19.44 28.04
CA PHE A 92 -13.02 18.40 27.36
C PHE A 92 -13.85 17.57 28.35
N ALA A 93 -13.31 17.25 29.53
CA ALA A 93 -14.05 16.55 30.58
C ALA A 93 -15.23 17.38 31.12
N ALA A 94 -15.03 18.68 31.37
CA ALA A 94 -16.08 19.59 31.83
C ALA A 94 -17.21 19.70 30.80
N ARG A 95 -16.89 19.91 29.52
CA ARG A 95 -17.89 19.93 28.43
C ARG A 95 -18.68 18.63 28.33
N ARG A 96 -18.02 17.47 28.54
CA ARG A 96 -18.67 16.16 28.51
C ARG A 96 -19.66 16.00 29.67
N ARG A 97 -19.31 16.43 30.89
CA ARG A 97 -20.21 16.38 32.07
C ARG A 97 -21.46 17.24 31.88
N ILE A 98 -21.28 18.46 31.34
CA ILE A 98 -22.40 19.36 31.02
C ILE A 98 -23.35 18.71 30.01
N ARG A 99 -22.82 18.13 28.93
CA ARG A 99 -23.63 17.43 27.91
C ARG A 99 -24.42 16.26 28.48
N LEU A 100 -23.83 15.52 29.42
CA LEU A 100 -24.45 14.34 30.04
C LEU A 100 -25.40 14.69 31.19
N GLY A 101 -25.59 15.97 31.52
CA GLY A 101 -26.50 16.39 32.59
C GLY A 101 -26.07 15.94 33.99
N LEU A 102 -24.80 15.58 34.17
CA LEU A 102 -24.24 15.08 35.43
C LEU A 102 -23.86 16.21 36.41
N ASP A 103 -24.28 17.44 36.12
CA ASP A 103 -24.10 18.59 37.01
C ASP A 103 -25.23 18.59 38.06
N THR A 104 -25.20 17.60 38.94
CA THR A 104 -26.06 17.57 40.12
C THR A 104 -25.54 18.61 41.10
N ARG A 105 -26.04 19.84 40.97
CA ARG A 105 -26.15 20.75 42.12
C ARG A 105 -27.13 20.12 43.09
N ASP A 106 -26.58 19.36 44.03
CA ASP A 106 -27.28 18.93 45.22
C ASP A 106 -27.68 20.19 45.98
N ARG A 107 -28.96 20.55 45.85
CA ARG A 107 -29.59 21.74 46.44
C ARG A 107 -30.27 21.24 47.71
N ARG A 108 -29.63 21.46 48.85
CA ARG A 108 -30.29 21.41 50.17
C ARG A 108 -30.53 22.83 50.65
#